data_AF-A0A926XNU5-F1
#
_entry.id   AF-A0A926XNU5-F1
#
_cell.length_a   1.000
_cell.length_b   1.000
_cell.length_c   1.000
_cell.angle_alpha   90.00
_cell.angle_beta   90.00
_cell.angle_gamma   90.00
#
_symmetry.space_group_name_H-M   'P 1'
#
loop_
_entity.id
_entity.type
_entity.pdbx_description
1 polymer ?
#
loop_
_entity_poly.entity_id
_entity_poly.type
_entity_poly.pdbx_seq_one_letter_code
_entity_poly.pdbx_strand_id
1 'polypeptide(L)'
;MEFQQSFEKFKLELRDKWLDYYEINLDWIHKLMDSTNRWYKLSEGSRPDSMFVLGAVSALDENARVLLNSFLELSSDYNKLVKALGLDFDPDIELDIRDKMRIQEAKSIPLLGEAESKEQNSNSDPDTDYLNQIRQDMNPQHPPP
;
A
#
# COMPACT_ATOMS: atom_id res chain seq x y z
N MET A 1 -31.10 -10.09 -6.78
CA MET A 1 -30.07 -10.38 -5.75
C MET A 1 -28.66 -10.07 -6.25
N GLU A 2 -28.38 -10.19 -7.56
CA GLU A 2 -27.08 -9.93 -8.19
C GLU A 2 -26.57 -8.47 -8.07
N PHE A 3 -27.46 -7.48 -8.17
CA PHE A 3 -27.08 -6.06 -8.01
C PHE A 3 -26.51 -5.75 -6.61
N GLN A 4 -27.13 -6.27 -5.55
CA GLN A 4 -26.63 -6.03 -4.20
C GLN A 4 -25.23 -6.62 -4.02
N GLN A 5 -25.00 -7.85 -4.50
CA GLN A 5 -23.69 -8.50 -4.38
C GLN A 5 -22.61 -7.78 -5.20
N SER A 6 -22.93 -7.34 -6.42
CA SER A 6 -22.00 -6.55 -7.23
C SER A 6 -21.69 -5.19 -6.61
N PHE A 7 -22.67 -4.54 -5.99
CA PHE A 7 -22.44 -3.27 -5.30
C PHE A 7 -21.61 -3.43 -4.03
N GLU A 8 -21.85 -4.48 -3.22
CA GLU A 8 -21.00 -4.79 -2.07
C GLU A 8 -19.55 -5.08 -2.49
N LYS A 9 -19.35 -5.85 -3.56
CA LYS A 9 -18.02 -6.10 -4.11
C LYS A 9 -17.34 -4.81 -4.56
N PHE A 10 -18.07 -3.95 -5.27
CA PHE A 10 -17.58 -2.64 -5.69
C PHE A 10 -17.12 -1.78 -4.50
N LYS A 11 -17.89 -1.73 -3.41
CA LYS A 11 -17.49 -0.97 -2.21
C LYS A 11 -16.18 -1.48 -1.60
N LEU A 12 -15.98 -2.80 -1.57
CA LEU A 12 -14.73 -3.39 -1.07
C LEU A 12 -13.54 -3.03 -1.96
N GLU A 13 -13.69 -3.16 -3.28
CA GLU A 13 -12.64 -2.78 -4.24
C GLU A 13 -12.31 -1.28 -4.16
N LEU A 14 -13.34 -0.43 -4.01
CA LEU A 14 -13.15 1.01 -3.90
C LEU A 14 -12.47 1.40 -2.58
N ARG A 15 -12.84 0.73 -1.48
CA ARG A 15 -12.19 0.86 -0.18
C ARG A 15 -10.70 0.54 -0.29
N ASP A 16 -10.37 -0.55 -0.97
CA ASP A 16 -8.96 -0.94 -1.10
C ASP A 16 -8.16 0.08 -1.91
N LYS A 17 -8.69 0.53 -3.06
CA LYS A 17 -8.07 1.60 -3.85
C LYS A 17 -7.91 2.90 -3.07
N TRP A 18 -8.92 3.28 -2.27
CA TRP A 18 -8.85 4.48 -1.44
C TRP A 18 -7.73 4.37 -0.39
N LEU A 19 -7.62 3.25 0.30
CA LEU A 19 -6.58 3.03 1.29
C LEU A 19 -5.18 3.01 0.67
N ASP A 20 -5.01 2.37 -0.47
CA ASP A 20 -3.72 2.33 -1.17
C ASP A 20 -3.31 3.75 -1.63
N TYR A 21 -4.25 4.52 -2.18
CA TYR A 21 -4.01 5.92 -2.50
C TYR A 21 -3.65 6.73 -1.23
N TYR A 22 -4.40 6.55 -0.15
CA TYR A 22 -4.17 7.29 1.09
C TYR A 22 -2.79 6.94 1.69
N GLU A 23 -2.40 5.67 1.73
CA GLU A 23 -1.09 5.20 2.23
C GLU A 23 0.07 5.84 1.45
N ILE A 24 0.00 5.84 0.11
CA ILE A 24 1.01 6.45 -0.77
C ILE A 24 1.13 7.97 -0.54
N ASN A 25 0.02 8.60 -0.16
CA ASN A 25 -0.13 10.06 -0.12
C ASN A 25 -0.23 10.62 1.32
N LEU A 26 0.01 9.78 2.34
CA LEU A 26 -0.30 10.05 3.74
C LEU A 26 0.27 11.39 4.20
N ASP A 27 1.56 11.62 3.98
CA ASP A 27 2.29 12.79 4.45
C ASP A 27 1.67 14.12 4.00
N TRP A 28 1.29 14.23 2.73
CA TRP A 28 0.75 15.50 2.22
C TRP A 28 -0.74 15.62 2.51
N ILE A 29 -1.49 14.51 2.55
CA ILE A 29 -2.89 14.52 2.97
C ILE A 29 -2.99 15.05 4.40
N HIS A 30 -2.18 14.51 5.33
CA HIS A 30 -2.13 14.99 6.72
C HIS A 30 -1.82 16.48 6.79
N LYS A 31 -0.73 16.93 6.13
CA LYS A 31 -0.36 18.36 6.08
C LYS A 31 -1.50 19.24 5.54
N LEU A 32 -2.17 18.81 4.48
CA LEU A 32 -3.29 19.55 3.90
C LEU A 32 -4.49 19.60 4.85
N MET A 33 -4.89 18.47 5.40
CA MET A 33 -6.04 18.39 6.30
C MET A 33 -5.82 19.18 7.59
N ASP A 34 -4.62 19.12 8.16
CA ASP A 34 -4.23 19.88 9.36
C ASP A 34 -4.20 21.39 9.08
N SER A 35 -3.51 21.82 8.02
CA SER A 35 -3.35 23.24 7.69
C SER A 35 -4.66 23.93 7.30
N THR A 36 -5.64 23.16 6.78
CA THR A 36 -6.94 23.67 6.35
C THR A 36 -8.09 23.33 7.31
N ASN A 37 -7.80 22.61 8.40
CA ASN A 37 -8.78 22.10 9.36
C ASN A 37 -9.95 21.35 8.67
N ARG A 38 -9.62 20.45 7.74
CA ARG A 38 -10.58 19.70 6.91
C ARG A 38 -10.74 18.24 7.32
N TRP A 39 -10.30 17.89 8.53
CA TRP A 39 -10.64 16.60 9.11
C TRP A 39 -12.14 16.54 9.45
N TYR A 40 -12.81 15.48 8.98
CA TYR A 40 -14.16 15.14 9.37
C TYR A 40 -14.13 14.19 10.57
N LYS A 41 -14.78 14.60 11.67
CA LYS A 41 -14.82 13.82 12.90
C LYS A 41 -15.85 12.69 12.79
N LEU A 42 -15.41 11.47 13.02
CA LEU A 42 -16.24 10.28 13.13
C LEU A 42 -16.53 9.96 14.59
N SER A 43 -17.42 8.99 14.85
CA SER A 43 -17.58 8.46 16.22
C SER A 43 -16.27 7.88 16.73
N GLU A 44 -15.55 7.17 15.86
CA GLU A 44 -14.22 6.61 16.12
C GLU A 44 -13.26 7.19 15.08
N GLY A 45 -12.22 7.90 15.52
CA GLY A 45 -11.21 8.47 14.63
C GLY A 45 -11.64 9.72 13.86
N SER A 46 -11.02 9.91 12.70
CA SER A 46 -11.30 10.97 11.73
C SER A 46 -10.90 10.55 10.32
N ARG A 47 -11.43 11.24 9.31
CA ARG A 47 -11.03 11.07 7.91
C ARG A 47 -10.93 12.42 7.21
N PRO A 48 -10.29 12.53 6.05
CA PRO A 48 -10.42 13.71 5.21
C PRO A 48 -11.90 14.04 4.93
N ASP A 49 -12.23 15.32 4.71
CA ASP A 49 -13.59 15.72 4.43
C ASP A 49 -14.17 15.02 3.20
N SER A 50 -15.50 14.98 3.13
CA SER A 50 -16.21 14.25 2.09
C SER A 50 -15.86 14.70 0.68
N MET A 51 -15.62 15.98 0.41
CA MET A 51 -15.26 16.41 -0.94
C MET A 51 -13.88 15.90 -1.35
N PHE A 52 -12.92 15.85 -0.41
CA PHE A 52 -11.61 15.26 -0.67
C PHE A 52 -11.73 13.77 -1.00
N VAL A 53 -12.42 13.00 -0.15
CA VAL A 53 -12.62 11.56 -0.35
C VAL A 53 -13.32 11.29 -1.69
N LEU A 54 -14.42 11.98 -1.98
CA LEU A 54 -15.18 11.80 -3.22
C LEU A 54 -14.37 12.19 -4.46
N GLY A 55 -13.62 13.29 -4.39
CA GLY A 55 -12.72 13.73 -5.45
C GLY A 55 -11.66 12.67 -5.75
N ALA A 56 -10.98 12.16 -4.71
CA ALA A 56 -9.96 11.13 -4.86
C ALA A 56 -10.51 9.84 -5.47
N VAL A 57 -11.60 9.29 -4.94
CA VAL A 57 -12.15 8.02 -5.46
C VAL A 57 -12.73 8.15 -6.86
N SER A 58 -13.19 9.33 -7.27
CA SER A 58 -13.61 9.59 -8.65
C SER A 58 -12.46 9.51 -9.65
N ALA A 59 -11.22 9.75 -9.21
CA ALA A 59 -10.02 9.62 -10.04
C ALA A 59 -9.48 8.18 -10.06
N LEU A 60 -9.74 7.41 -9.00
CA LEU A 60 -9.24 6.04 -8.84
C LEU A 60 -10.09 4.98 -9.54
N ASP A 61 -11.39 5.25 -9.75
CA ASP A 61 -12.32 4.28 -10.30
C ASP A 61 -13.37 4.92 -11.20
N GLU A 62 -13.50 4.41 -12.42
CA GLU A 62 -14.46 4.92 -13.40
C GLU A 62 -15.92 4.71 -12.97
N ASN A 63 -16.24 3.59 -12.34
CA ASN A 63 -17.60 3.34 -11.84
C ASN A 63 -17.93 4.29 -10.70
N ALA A 64 -16.97 4.58 -9.82
CA ALA A 64 -17.14 5.61 -8.79
C ALA A 64 -17.42 6.99 -9.42
N ARG A 65 -16.67 7.37 -10.47
CA ARG A 65 -16.90 8.62 -11.21
C ARG A 65 -18.30 8.70 -11.82
N VAL A 66 -18.76 7.65 -12.49
CA VAL A 66 -20.10 7.58 -13.10
C VAL A 66 -21.21 7.64 -12.04
N LEU A 67 -21.04 6.90 -10.93
CA LEU A 67 -21.99 6.93 -9.82
C LEU A 67 -22.07 8.32 -9.19
N LEU A 68 -20.93 8.97 -8.96
CA LEU A 68 -20.89 10.30 -8.35
C LEU A 68 -21.55 11.36 -9.23
N ASN A 69 -21.43 11.27 -10.56
CA ASN A 69 -22.15 12.18 -11.46
C ASN A 69 -23.67 12.13 -11.22
N SER A 70 -24.23 10.93 -11.03
CA SER A 70 -25.66 10.76 -10.73
C SER A 70 -26.00 11.19 -9.30
N PHE A 71 -25.18 10.83 -8.31
CA PHE A 71 -25.52 11.06 -6.90
C PHE A 71 -25.38 12.51 -6.45
N LEU A 72 -24.45 13.27 -7.03
CA LEU A 72 -24.28 14.68 -6.71
C LEU A 72 -25.46 15.54 -7.19
N GLU A 73 -26.20 15.09 -8.21
CA GLU A 73 -27.46 15.72 -8.63
C GLU A 73 -28.61 15.42 -7.66
N LEU A 74 -28.56 14.28 -6.97
CA LEU A 74 -29.65 13.78 -6.12
C LEU A 74 -29.49 14.14 -4.63
N SER A 75 -28.27 14.42 -4.17
CA SER A 75 -27.99 14.68 -2.76
C SER A 75 -26.89 15.73 -2.58
N SER A 76 -27.15 16.69 -1.70
CA SER A 76 -26.15 17.64 -1.21
C SER A 76 -25.41 17.16 0.06
N ASP A 77 -25.80 16.01 0.62
CA ASP A 77 -25.17 15.44 1.80
C ASP A 77 -24.04 14.49 1.40
N TYR A 78 -22.85 15.05 1.20
CA TYR A 78 -21.68 14.30 0.76
C TYR A 78 -21.16 13.32 1.81
N ASN A 79 -21.42 13.53 3.10
CA ASN A 79 -21.05 12.57 4.13
C ASN A 79 -21.91 11.31 4.04
N LYS A 80 -23.21 11.44 3.74
CA LYS A 80 -24.06 10.29 3.44
C LYS A 80 -23.57 9.53 2.20
N LEU A 81 -23.06 10.22 1.18
CA LEU A 81 -22.50 9.56 0.00
C LEU A 81 -21.23 8.76 0.32
N VAL A 82 -20.29 9.35 1.06
CA VAL A 82 -19.09 8.63 1.53
C VAL A 82 -19.47 7.38 2.33
N LYS A 83 -20.47 7.50 3.22
CA LYS A 83 -21.00 6.36 3.98
C LYS A 83 -21.66 5.30 3.11
N ALA A 84 -22.47 5.69 2.12
CA ALA A 84 -23.11 4.77 1.19
C ALA A 84 -22.09 3.98 0.36
N LEU A 85 -20.95 4.59 0.03
CA LEU A 85 -19.83 3.95 -0.66
C LEU A 85 -18.96 3.06 0.26
N GLY A 86 -19.25 3.00 1.57
CA GLY A 86 -18.45 2.21 2.51
C GLY A 86 -17.10 2.83 2.89
N LEU A 87 -16.97 4.15 2.74
CA LEU A 87 -15.73 4.90 2.94
C LEU A 87 -15.73 5.78 4.22
N ASP A 88 -16.73 5.59 5.09
CA ASP A 88 -16.90 6.38 6.32
C ASP A 88 -16.19 5.71 7.51
N PHE A 89 -14.87 5.62 7.41
CA PHE A 89 -13.97 5.07 8.42
C PHE A 89 -12.70 5.91 8.53
N ASP A 90 -11.93 5.72 9.60
CA ASP A 90 -10.61 6.34 9.78
C ASP A 90 -9.55 5.54 9.00
N PRO A 91 -8.92 6.13 7.97
CA PRO A 91 -7.95 5.42 7.14
C PRO A 91 -6.64 5.12 7.88
N ASP A 92 -6.24 5.91 8.88
CA ASP A 92 -5.02 5.66 9.65
C ASP A 92 -5.22 4.40 10.53
N ILE A 93 -6.38 4.27 11.16
CA ILE A 93 -6.74 3.06 11.94
C ILE A 93 -6.76 1.83 11.04
N GLU A 94 -7.34 1.94 9.85
CA GLU A 94 -7.46 0.80 8.95
C GLU A 94 -6.09 0.37 8.35
N LEU A 95 -5.20 1.32 8.09
CA LEU A 95 -3.83 1.02 7.68
C LEU A 95 -3.04 0.32 8.78
N ASP A 96 -3.17 0.73 10.05
CA ASP A 96 -2.56 0.02 11.18
C ASP A 96 -3.08 -1.42 11.31
N ILE A 97 -4.37 -1.65 11.05
CA ILE A 97 -4.95 -3.01 11.00
C ILE A 97 -4.33 -3.81 9.85
N ARG A 98 -4.23 -3.23 8.64
CA ARG A 98 -3.59 -3.87 7.47
C ARG A 98 -2.13 -4.23 7.76
N ASP A 99 -1.37 -3.33 8.35
CA ASP A 99 0.03 -3.56 8.73
C ASP A 99 0.17 -4.75 9.69
N LYS A 100 -0.68 -4.80 10.72
CA LYS A 100 -0.71 -5.93 11.67
C LYS A 100 -1.03 -7.25 10.99
N MET A 101 -1.97 -7.27 10.04
CA MET A 101 -2.30 -8.47 9.26
C MET A 101 -1.14 -8.91 8.38
N ARG A 102 -0.49 -7.98 7.65
CA ARG A 102 0.68 -8.29 6.81
C ARG A 102 1.84 -8.89 7.64
N ILE A 103 2.07 -8.36 8.85
CA ILE A 103 3.08 -8.89 9.79
C ILE A 103 2.71 -10.31 10.26
N GLN A 104 1.43 -10.56 10.55
CA GLN A 104 0.95 -11.87 10.96
C GLN A 104 1.11 -12.91 9.84
N GLU A 105 0.75 -12.55 8.61
CA GLU A 105 0.91 -13.39 7.43
C GLU A 105 2.39 -13.76 7.23
N ALA A 106 3.28 -12.76 7.24
CA ALA A 106 4.72 -12.98 7.08
C ALA A 106 5.30 -13.92 8.16
N LYS A 107 4.81 -13.87 9.40
CA LYS A 107 5.21 -14.77 10.49
C LYS A 107 4.67 -16.20 10.34
N SER A 108 3.59 -16.39 9.58
CA SER A 108 2.96 -17.69 9.35
C SER A 108 3.53 -18.46 8.15
N ILE A 109 4.32 -17.79 7.29
CA ILE A 109 5.06 -18.45 6.20
C ILE A 109 6.22 -19.26 6.83
N PRO A 110 6.26 -20.60 6.66
CA PRO A 110 7.41 -21.38 7.09
C PRO A 110 8.65 -20.90 6.35
N LEU A 111 9.74 -20.63 7.08
CA LEU A 111 11.03 -20.26 6.50
C LEU A 111 11.53 -21.42 5.63
N LEU A 112 11.27 -21.36 4.33
CA LEU A 112 11.73 -22.32 3.32
C LEU A 112 13.24 -22.06 3.11
N GLY A 113 14.07 -22.54 4.04
CA GLY A 113 15.52 -22.32 3.91
C GLY A 113 16.46 -22.69 5.05
N GLU A 114 16.02 -23.33 6.14
CA GLU A 114 16.95 -23.73 7.24
C GLU A 114 17.09 -25.25 7.43
N ALA A 115 16.65 -26.03 6.45
CA ALA A 115 16.89 -27.48 6.41
C ALA A 115 17.61 -27.86 5.12
N GLU A 116 18.86 -27.43 4.97
CA GLU A 116 19.90 -28.28 4.40
C GLU A 116 21.28 -27.79 4.83
N SER A 117 22.02 -28.75 5.36
CA SER A 117 23.14 -28.65 6.26
C SER A 117 24.48 -28.43 5.57
N LYS A 118 25.41 -27.92 6.38
CA LYS A 118 26.86 -28.06 6.26
C LYS A 118 27.31 -29.36 5.55
N GLU A 119 28.40 -29.20 4.80
CA GLU A 119 29.41 -30.21 4.45
C GLU A 119 29.42 -30.73 3.00
N GLN A 120 29.93 -29.90 2.07
CA GLN A 120 30.93 -30.34 1.09
C GLN A 120 31.97 -29.23 0.86
N ASN A 121 33.10 -29.37 1.55
CA ASN A 121 34.35 -28.72 1.23
C ASN A 121 35.02 -29.52 0.09
N SER A 122 34.88 -29.06 -1.14
CA SER A 122 35.81 -29.40 -2.24
C SER A 122 35.92 -28.20 -3.18
N ASN A 123 37.04 -27.49 -3.03
CA ASN A 123 37.52 -26.41 -3.88
C ASN A 123 37.42 -26.74 -5.37
N SER A 124 36.69 -25.93 -6.12
CA SER A 124 37.20 -25.11 -7.23
C SER A 124 36.02 -24.46 -7.95
N ASP A 125 35.58 -23.31 -7.47
CA ASP A 125 34.67 -22.44 -8.23
C ASP A 125 35.52 -21.62 -9.22
N PRO A 126 35.31 -21.75 -10.55
CA PRO A 126 36.08 -21.02 -11.55
C PRO A 126 35.97 -19.50 -11.41
N ASP A 127 34.95 -18.96 -10.73
CA ASP A 127 34.82 -17.52 -10.50
C ASP A 127 35.75 -16.99 -9.39
N THR A 128 36.24 -17.85 -8.49
CA THR A 128 37.25 -17.43 -7.51
C THR A 128 38.63 -17.20 -8.12
N ASP A 129 38.96 -17.86 -9.23
CA ASP A 129 40.26 -17.70 -9.89
C ASP A 129 40.39 -16.34 -10.57
N TYR A 130 39.34 -15.84 -11.22
CA TYR A 130 39.35 -14.50 -11.85
C TYR A 130 39.56 -13.38 -10.83
N LEU A 131 38.88 -13.45 -9.68
CA LEU A 131 39.00 -12.43 -8.65
C LEU A 131 40.36 -12.47 -7.95
N ASN A 132 40.96 -13.66 -7.81
CA ASN A 132 42.30 -13.79 -7.26
C ASN A 132 43.38 -13.31 -8.25
N GLN A 133 43.20 -13.53 -9.56
CA GLN A 133 44.10 -13.03 -10.60
C GLN A 133 44.13 -11.49 -10.63
N ILE A 134 42.96 -10.84 -10.60
CA ILE A 134 42.86 -9.37 -10.56
C ILE A 134 43.54 -8.79 -9.31
N ARG A 135 43.42 -9.47 -8.16
CA ARG A 135 44.08 -9.05 -6.91
C ARG A 135 45.60 -9.18 -6.97
N GLN A 136 46.13 -10.16 -7.70
CA GLN A 136 47.57 -10.33 -7.88
C GLN A 136 48.15 -9.28 -8.83
N ASP A 137 47.45 -8.97 -9.93
CA ASP A 137 47.90 -7.97 -10.92
C ASP A 137 47.90 -6.53 -10.36
N MET A 138 47.04 -6.27 -9.37
CA MET A 138 46.94 -4.96 -8.70
C MET A 138 47.87 -4.82 -7.48
N ASN A 139 48.69 -5.82 -7.16
CA ASN A 139 49.65 -5.73 -6.05
C ASN A 139 50.95 -5.03 -6.50
N PRO A 140 51.26 -3.81 -6.02
CA PRO A 140 52.33 -2.97 -6.57
C PRO A 140 53.76 -3.39 -6.14
N GLN A 141 54.01 -4.66 -5.83
CA GLN A 141 55.30 -5.12 -5.31
C GLN A 141 56.13 -6.06 -6.21
N HIS A 142 55.85 -6.16 -7.52
CA HIS A 142 56.81 -6.79 -8.44
C HIS A 142 57.04 -5.97 -9.73
N PRO A 143 58.31 -5.67 -10.08
CA PRO A 143 58.64 -5.02 -11.34
C PRO A 143 58.70 -6.06 -12.49
N PRO A 144 58.38 -5.68 -13.74
CA PRO A 144 58.57 -6.55 -14.90
C PRO A 144 60.07 -6.65 -15.30
N PRO A 145 60.44 -7.69 -16.07
CA PRO A 145 61.82 -8.13 -16.32
C PRO A 145 62.71 -7.15 -17.08
#